data_AF-A0A1W2TXF8-F1
#
_entry.id   AF-A0A1W2TXF8-F1
#
_cell.length_a   1.000
_cell.length_b   1.000
_cell.length_c   1.000
_cell.angle_alpha   90.00
_cell.angle_beta   90.00
_cell.angle_gamma   90.00
#
_symmetry.space_group_name_H-M   'P 1'
#
loop_
_entity.id
_entity.type
_entity.pdbx_description
1 polymer ?
#
loop_
_entity_poly.entity_id
_entity_poly.type
_entity_poly.pdbx_seq_one_letter_code
_entity_poly.pdbx_strand_id
1 'polypeptide(L)'
;MNQLGEDYPLEKALFYTDPFYAECRAYGRIKEATDKGEITGKIATKCHGYIFLGAKDQRWLEDQGINLGTENLNDELLPIIGGAGKPRAIVKDFEIAGPSLNARAPQQIRKMFRNIWLLNRLGIYNRDVRAENFRDGWLVDFDISYTLPHDVYEALPEFEARETRAGDEAKFDDMLEEAGINLRFLATKRFNLRPRAKGIKYERGSQIPLVLDGRE
;
A
#
# COMPACT_ATOMS: atom_id res chain seq x y z
N MET A 1 -18.58 -1.57 0.04
CA MET A 1 -19.65 -2.43 0.58
C MET A 1 -19.29 -2.80 2.00
N ASN A 2 -20.22 -2.61 2.94
CA ASN A 2 -19.94 -2.47 4.36
C ASN A 2 -19.64 -3.83 5.03
N GLN A 3 -18.36 -4.24 5.05
CA GLN A 3 -17.91 -5.52 5.60
C GLN A 3 -18.05 -5.61 7.13
N LEU A 4 -18.21 -4.46 7.80
CA LEU A 4 -18.28 -4.37 9.26
C LEU A 4 -19.72 -4.38 9.81
N GLY A 5 -20.73 -4.37 8.94
CA GLY A 5 -22.14 -4.23 9.32
C GLY A 5 -22.55 -2.77 9.61
N GLU A 6 -23.86 -2.50 9.67
CA GLU A 6 -24.40 -1.14 9.87
C GLU A 6 -24.22 -0.61 11.30
N ASP A 7 -24.12 -1.51 12.29
CA ASP A 7 -23.98 -1.16 13.71
C ASP A 7 -22.53 -0.94 14.16
N TYR A 8 -21.56 -0.98 13.24
CA TYR A 8 -20.16 -0.83 13.60
C TYR A 8 -19.83 0.61 14.00
N PRO A 9 -19.12 0.86 15.13
CA PRO A 9 -18.85 2.22 15.59
C PRO A 9 -18.13 3.06 14.53
N LEU A 10 -18.75 4.20 14.15
CA LEU A 10 -18.21 5.11 13.13
C LEU A 10 -16.78 5.55 13.43
N GLU A 11 -16.46 5.81 14.70
CA GLU A 11 -15.13 6.17 15.17
C GLU A 11 -14.08 5.10 14.84
N LYS A 12 -14.43 3.83 15.05
CA LYS A 12 -13.55 2.72 14.70
C LYS A 12 -13.44 2.54 13.20
N ALA A 13 -14.54 2.73 12.45
CA ALA A 13 -14.50 2.63 11.00
C ALA A 13 -13.53 3.66 10.43
N LEU A 14 -13.65 4.92 10.87
CA LEU A 14 -12.76 6.01 10.49
C LEU A 14 -11.32 5.76 10.92
N PHE A 15 -11.08 5.22 12.11
CA PHE A 15 -9.72 4.87 12.53
C PHE A 15 -8.99 3.94 11.54
N TYR A 16 -9.73 3.11 10.81
CA TYR A 16 -9.20 2.18 9.83
C TYR A 16 -9.29 2.65 8.38
N THR A 17 -10.26 3.49 8.04
CA THR A 17 -10.51 3.92 6.65
C THR A 17 -10.07 5.35 6.34
N ASP A 18 -9.81 6.17 7.36
CA ASP A 18 -9.29 7.52 7.19
C ASP A 18 -7.83 7.44 6.69
N PRO A 19 -7.50 8.10 5.55
CA PRO A 19 -6.19 7.93 4.96
C PRO A 19 -5.02 8.41 5.83
N PHE A 20 -5.25 9.45 6.64
CA PHE A 20 -4.25 9.95 7.58
C PHE A 20 -3.98 8.93 8.69
N TYR A 21 -5.03 8.30 9.24
CA TYR A 21 -4.85 7.24 10.23
C TYR A 21 -4.22 5.99 9.64
N ALA A 22 -4.59 5.57 8.44
CA ALA A 22 -3.96 4.44 7.75
C ALA A 22 -2.44 4.61 7.66
N GLU A 23 -2.00 5.79 7.18
CA GLU A 23 -0.59 6.10 7.04
C GLU A 23 0.13 6.25 8.40
N CYS A 24 -0.51 6.90 9.38
CA CYS A 24 0.03 7.01 10.74
C CYS A 24 0.25 5.64 11.39
N ARG A 25 -0.67 4.70 11.19
CA ARG A 25 -0.55 3.33 11.71
C ARG A 25 0.57 2.56 11.04
N ALA A 26 0.74 2.70 9.73
CA ALA A 26 1.85 2.11 9.00
C ALA A 26 3.21 2.61 9.53
N TYR A 27 3.39 3.93 9.64
CA TYR A 27 4.62 4.49 10.19
C TYR A 27 4.83 4.17 11.67
N GLY A 28 3.76 4.12 12.46
CA GLY A 28 3.79 3.66 13.85
C GLY A 28 4.37 2.25 13.95
N ARG A 29 3.87 1.31 13.14
CA ARG A 29 4.38 -0.08 13.10
C ARG A 29 5.82 -0.17 12.61
N ILE A 30 6.21 0.61 11.59
CA ILE A 30 7.61 0.67 11.13
C ILE A 30 8.52 1.16 12.25
N LYS A 31 8.10 2.20 12.99
CA LYS A 31 8.84 2.74 14.12
C LYS A 31 8.98 1.71 15.25
N GLU A 32 7.88 1.07 15.65
CA GLU A 32 7.88 0.01 16.67
C GLU A 32 8.84 -1.12 16.32
N ALA A 33 8.77 -1.63 15.08
CA ALA A 33 9.65 -2.70 14.59
C ALA A 33 11.12 -2.28 14.57
N THR A 34 11.39 -1.00 14.24
CA THR A 34 12.75 -0.43 14.27
C THR A 34 13.26 -0.34 15.70
N ASP A 35 12.47 0.21 16.62
CA ASP A 35 12.84 0.41 18.03
C ASP A 35 13.07 -0.95 18.74
N LYS A 36 12.34 -2.00 18.34
CA LYS A 36 12.50 -3.38 18.82
C LYS A 36 13.64 -4.15 18.13
N GLY A 37 14.26 -3.59 17.09
CA GLY A 37 15.32 -4.25 16.32
C GLY A 37 14.83 -5.39 15.40
N GLU A 38 13.54 -5.49 15.11
CA GLU A 38 12.97 -6.47 14.17
C GLU A 38 13.37 -6.16 12.72
N ILE A 39 13.59 -4.88 12.42
CA ILE A 39 14.16 -4.41 11.17
C ILE A 39 15.39 -3.54 11.43
N THR A 40 16.42 -3.72 10.60
CA THR A 40 17.63 -2.90 10.63
C THR A 40 17.68 -2.02 9.39
N GLY A 41 17.49 -0.71 9.59
CA GLY A 41 17.57 0.30 8.55
C GLY A 41 16.23 0.73 7.95
N LYS A 42 16.32 1.63 6.96
CA LYS A 42 15.18 2.25 6.29
C LYS A 42 14.48 1.23 5.39
N ILE A 43 13.15 1.16 5.46
CA ILE A 43 12.29 0.35 4.57
C ILE A 43 11.23 1.18 3.82
N ALA A 44 10.97 2.40 4.26
CA ALA A 44 10.10 3.39 3.62
C ALA A 44 10.72 4.79 3.81
N THR A 45 10.19 5.84 3.18
CA THR A 45 10.63 7.20 3.50
C THR A 45 10.47 7.49 5.00
N LYS A 46 11.38 8.26 5.60
CA LYS A 46 11.32 8.52 7.04
C LYS A 46 10.14 9.46 7.31
N CYS A 47 9.27 9.07 8.23
CA CYS A 47 8.22 9.93 8.76
C CYS A 47 8.71 10.62 10.05
N HIS A 48 8.45 11.91 10.17
CA HIS A 48 8.79 12.75 11.32
C HIS A 48 7.58 13.07 12.20
N GLY A 49 6.39 12.58 11.82
CA GLY A 49 5.12 12.83 12.48
C GLY A 49 4.17 13.60 11.59
N TYR A 50 3.32 14.43 12.19
CA TYR A 50 2.30 15.17 11.49
C TYR A 50 2.14 16.58 12.06
N ILE A 51 1.51 17.45 11.28
CA ILE A 51 1.14 18.81 11.65
C ILE A 51 -0.31 19.08 11.25
N PHE A 52 -0.93 20.03 11.95
CA PHE A 52 -2.19 20.63 11.50
C PHE A 52 -1.89 21.86 10.66
N LEU A 53 -2.53 21.97 9.51
CA LEU A 53 -2.37 23.12 8.64
C LEU A 53 -3.10 24.34 9.21
N GLY A 54 -2.40 25.47 9.32
CA GLY A 54 -3.01 26.74 9.68
C GLY A 54 -3.81 27.33 8.53
N ALA A 55 -4.64 28.34 8.81
CA ALA A 55 -5.46 29.00 7.78
C ALA A 55 -4.62 29.56 6.60
N LYS A 56 -3.38 29.98 6.89
CA LYS A 56 -2.44 30.45 5.85
C LYS A 56 -1.99 29.32 4.93
N ASP A 57 -1.66 28.16 5.50
CA ASP A 57 -1.19 26.99 4.73
C ASP A 57 -2.33 26.42 3.88
N GLN A 58 -3.54 26.35 4.47
CA GLN A 58 -4.75 25.90 3.77
C GLN A 58 -5.03 26.77 2.55
N ARG A 59 -5.11 28.09 2.75
CA ARG A 59 -5.35 29.05 1.67
C ARG A 59 -4.27 28.95 0.59
N TRP A 60 -3.00 28.82 0.98
CA TRP A 60 -1.93 28.67 0.00
C TRP A 60 -2.08 27.40 -0.85
N LEU A 61 -2.44 26.26 -0.25
CA LEU A 61 -2.69 25.01 -0.98
C LEU A 61 -3.92 25.10 -1.89
N GLU A 62 -5.00 25.70 -1.41
CA GLU A 62 -6.22 25.94 -2.19
C GLU A 62 -5.95 26.87 -3.38
N ASP A 63 -5.13 27.91 -3.19
CA ASP A 63 -4.67 28.80 -4.27
C ASP A 63 -3.81 28.04 -5.30
N GLN A 64 -3.20 26.91 -4.94
CA GLN A 64 -2.52 25.99 -5.87
C GLN A 64 -3.49 24.97 -6.53
N GLY A 65 -4.78 25.05 -6.24
CA GLY A 65 -5.80 24.13 -6.75
C GLY A 65 -5.87 22.78 -6.02
N ILE A 66 -5.27 22.68 -4.82
CA ILE A 66 -5.34 21.46 -4.02
C ILE A 66 -6.63 21.48 -3.19
N ASN A 67 -7.48 20.48 -3.38
CA ASN A 67 -8.65 20.28 -2.55
C ASN A 67 -8.26 19.57 -1.23
N LEU A 68 -8.54 20.20 -0.09
CA LEU A 68 -8.26 19.67 1.25
C LEU A 68 -9.42 18.83 1.82
N GLY A 69 -10.56 18.78 1.13
CA GLY A 69 -11.71 17.95 1.49
C GLY A 69 -12.44 18.38 2.76
N THR A 70 -12.16 19.59 3.27
CA THR A 70 -12.74 20.13 4.51
C THR A 70 -14.23 20.38 4.41
N GLU A 71 -14.73 20.63 3.20
CA GLU A 71 -16.14 20.90 2.90
C GLU A 71 -17.03 19.65 3.01
N ASN A 72 -16.44 18.45 3.01
CA ASN A 72 -17.18 17.17 3.07
C ASN A 72 -17.35 16.64 4.50
N LEU A 73 -16.78 17.33 5.49
CA LEU A 73 -16.86 16.95 6.90
C LEU A 73 -18.16 17.51 7.50
N ASN A 74 -19.11 16.64 7.80
CA ASN A 74 -20.32 17.04 8.53
C ASN A 74 -20.04 17.19 10.05
N ASP A 75 -20.98 17.80 10.77
CA ASP A 75 -20.86 18.06 12.21
C ASP A 75 -20.67 16.80 13.07
N GLU A 76 -21.04 15.62 12.56
CA GLU A 76 -20.89 14.33 13.22
C GLU A 76 -19.47 13.75 13.07
N LEU A 77 -18.81 13.97 11.93
CA LEU A 77 -17.47 13.47 11.63
C LEU A 77 -16.36 14.35 12.23
N LEU A 78 -16.61 15.65 12.37
CA LEU A 78 -15.64 16.63 12.87
C LEU A 78 -15.06 16.30 14.26
N PRO A 79 -15.86 15.90 15.27
CA PRO A 79 -15.34 15.50 16.58
C PRO A 79 -14.48 14.24 16.51
N ILE A 80 -14.76 13.35 15.56
CA ILE A 80 -14.18 12.01 15.47
C ILE A 80 -12.83 12.00 14.74
N ILE A 81 -12.72 12.77 13.65
CA ILE A 81 -11.52 12.82 12.79
C ILE A 81 -10.34 13.54 13.49
N GLY A 82 -10.59 14.12 14.67
CA GLY A 82 -9.58 14.80 15.47
C GLY A 82 -9.11 16.12 14.83
N GLY A 83 -8.39 16.94 15.57
CA GLY A 83 -7.81 18.17 15.01
C GLY A 83 -8.78 19.33 14.78
N ALA A 84 -9.99 19.28 15.35
CA ALA A 84 -11.01 20.34 15.23
C ALA A 84 -11.33 20.72 13.77
N GLY A 85 -11.40 19.73 12.87
CA GLY A 85 -11.68 19.94 11.45
C GLY A 85 -10.53 20.53 10.65
N LYS A 86 -9.33 20.67 11.23
CA LYS A 86 -8.17 21.18 10.50
C LYS A 86 -7.57 20.08 9.62
N PRO A 87 -7.22 20.38 8.37
CA PRO A 87 -6.41 19.52 7.54
C PRO A 87 -5.13 19.07 8.25
N ARG A 88 -4.81 17.80 8.08
CA ARG A 88 -3.66 17.12 8.69
C ARG A 88 -2.66 16.81 7.59
N ALA A 89 -1.39 17.08 7.83
CA ALA A 89 -0.31 16.77 6.91
C ALA A 89 0.74 15.90 7.60
N ILE A 90 1.20 14.87 6.91
CA ILE A 90 2.28 13.99 7.38
C ILE A 90 3.61 14.52 6.87
N VAL A 91 4.57 14.65 7.79
CA VAL A 91 5.89 15.25 7.52
C VAL A 91 6.89 14.12 7.27
N LYS A 92 7.48 14.09 6.07
CA LYS A 92 8.39 13.03 5.62
C LYS A 92 9.72 13.61 5.13
N ASP A 93 10.75 12.76 5.05
CA ASP A 93 11.96 13.11 4.29
C ASP A 93 11.58 13.47 2.85
N PHE A 94 12.10 14.60 2.38
CA PHE A 94 11.96 15.01 0.99
C PHE A 94 13.00 14.29 0.14
N GLU A 95 12.61 13.16 -0.42
CA GLU A 95 13.47 12.32 -1.27
C GLU A 95 13.56 12.89 -2.68
N ILE A 96 14.61 13.68 -2.94
CA ILE A 96 14.86 14.33 -4.25
C ILE A 96 15.53 13.37 -5.25
N ALA A 97 16.04 12.22 -4.81
CA ALA A 97 16.99 11.44 -5.59
C ALA A 97 16.34 10.53 -6.65
N GLY A 98 16.28 11.02 -7.89
CA GLY A 98 16.16 10.18 -9.09
C GLY A 98 14.75 9.69 -9.44
N PRO A 99 14.60 9.05 -10.62
CA PRO A 99 13.31 8.55 -11.08
C PRO A 99 12.78 7.49 -10.12
N SER A 100 11.46 7.48 -9.91
CA SER A 100 10.79 6.56 -8.99
C SER A 100 11.11 5.09 -9.23
N LEU A 101 11.36 4.76 -10.50
CA LEU A 101 11.79 3.46 -10.96
C LEU A 101 12.91 3.62 -11.99
N ASN A 102 14.10 3.07 -11.70
CA ASN A 102 15.23 3.08 -12.63
C ASN A 102 15.55 1.66 -13.12
N ALA A 103 15.13 1.36 -14.35
CA ALA A 103 15.39 0.07 -15.03
C ALA A 103 16.88 -0.30 -15.11
N ARG A 104 17.78 0.70 -15.07
CA ARG A 104 19.23 0.50 -15.12
C ARG A 104 19.88 0.33 -13.75
N ALA A 105 19.09 0.37 -12.67
CA ALA A 105 19.55 0.22 -11.29
C ALA A 105 18.95 -1.05 -10.64
N PRO A 106 19.43 -2.25 -10.99
CA PRO A 106 18.87 -3.51 -10.49
C PRO A 106 18.97 -3.67 -8.96
N GLN A 107 19.90 -2.96 -8.30
CA GLN A 107 19.98 -2.90 -6.84
C GLN A 107 18.81 -2.10 -6.22
N GLN A 108 18.36 -1.03 -6.88
CA GLN A 108 17.20 -0.25 -6.44
C GLN A 108 15.93 -1.11 -6.49
N ILE A 109 15.72 -1.84 -7.59
CA ILE A 109 14.57 -2.73 -7.77
C ILE A 109 14.56 -3.85 -6.72
N ARG A 110 15.70 -4.50 -6.47
CA ARG A 110 15.81 -5.51 -5.41
C ARG A 110 15.54 -4.92 -4.02
N LYS A 111 15.99 -3.69 -3.77
CA LYS A 111 15.73 -2.97 -2.51
C LYS A 111 14.23 -2.73 -2.33
N MET A 112 13.54 -2.25 -3.37
CA MET A 112 12.10 -2.00 -3.33
C MET A 112 11.33 -3.28 -3.01
N PHE A 113 11.58 -4.38 -3.74
CA PHE A 113 10.94 -5.66 -3.48
C PHE A 113 11.18 -6.15 -2.05
N ARG A 114 12.44 -6.13 -1.59
CA ARG A 114 12.80 -6.51 -0.22
C ARG A 114 12.03 -5.70 0.82
N ASN A 115 11.86 -4.39 0.58
CA ASN A 115 11.16 -3.51 1.50
C ASN A 115 9.65 -3.80 1.52
N ILE A 116 9.01 -4.04 0.36
CA ILE A 116 7.60 -4.48 0.29
C ILE A 116 7.41 -5.78 1.09
N TRP A 117 8.28 -6.75 0.86
CA TRP A 117 8.24 -8.01 1.60
C TRP A 117 8.39 -7.82 3.12
N LEU A 118 9.28 -6.92 3.55
CA LEU A 118 9.43 -6.58 4.98
C LEU A 118 8.18 -5.89 5.54
N LEU A 119 7.56 -4.98 4.79
CA LEU A 119 6.30 -4.33 5.19
C LEU A 119 5.18 -5.38 5.38
N ASN A 120 5.00 -6.28 4.41
CA ASN A 120 4.03 -7.37 4.51
C ASN A 120 4.29 -8.26 5.74
N ARG A 121 5.57 -8.56 6.03
CA ARG A 121 5.96 -9.34 7.21
C ARG A 121 5.64 -8.62 8.54
N LEU A 122 5.65 -7.30 8.56
CA LEU A 122 5.23 -6.48 9.71
C LEU A 122 3.70 -6.34 9.82
N GLY A 123 2.94 -6.99 8.92
CA GLY A 123 1.49 -6.89 8.82
C GLY A 123 1.04 -5.54 8.26
N ILE A 124 1.88 -4.87 7.46
CA ILE A 124 1.55 -3.66 6.73
C ILE A 124 1.37 -4.04 5.25
N TYR A 125 0.14 -4.03 4.77
CA TYR A 125 -0.21 -4.21 3.36
C TYR A 125 -0.48 -2.83 2.77
N ASN A 126 0.40 -2.35 1.89
CA ASN A 126 0.34 -1.00 1.31
C ASN A 126 -0.87 -0.78 0.41
N ARG A 127 -1.23 -1.79 -0.41
CA ARG A 127 -2.37 -1.78 -1.35
C ARG A 127 -2.29 -0.77 -2.50
N ASP A 128 -1.28 0.09 -2.57
CA ASP A 128 -1.04 1.05 -3.66
C ASP A 128 0.41 0.99 -4.18
N VAL A 129 0.89 -0.22 -4.43
CA VAL A 129 2.22 -0.44 -5.02
C VAL A 129 2.19 -0.05 -6.50
N ARG A 130 2.67 1.16 -6.80
CA ARG A 130 2.83 1.71 -8.15
C ARG A 130 4.03 2.65 -8.23
N ALA A 131 4.54 2.91 -9.43
CA ALA A 131 5.78 3.65 -9.63
C ALA A 131 5.72 5.05 -9.01
N GLU A 132 4.57 5.73 -9.09
CA GLU A 132 4.35 7.08 -8.58
C GLU A 132 4.54 7.20 -7.06
N ASN A 133 4.35 6.09 -6.33
CA ASN A 133 4.44 6.04 -4.87
C ASN A 133 5.85 5.67 -4.37
N PHE A 134 6.84 5.58 -5.26
CA PHE A 134 8.24 5.44 -4.88
C PHE A 134 9.05 6.71 -5.15
N ARG A 135 10.03 6.99 -4.29
CA ARG A 135 11.08 8.00 -4.50
C ARG A 135 12.43 7.39 -4.13
N ASP A 136 13.36 7.37 -5.07
CA ASP A 136 14.62 6.62 -4.96
C ASP A 136 14.46 5.14 -4.51
N GLY A 137 13.37 4.48 -4.93
CA GLY A 137 13.04 3.13 -4.48
C GLY A 137 12.66 3.01 -2.99
N TRP A 138 12.28 4.12 -2.35
CA TRP A 138 11.59 4.15 -1.06
C TRP A 138 10.10 4.38 -1.29
N LEU A 139 9.27 3.55 -0.68
CA LEU A 139 7.82 3.75 -0.68
C LEU A 139 7.50 5.00 0.15
N VAL A 140 6.68 5.89 -0.40
CA VAL A 140 6.35 7.18 0.23
C VAL A 140 4.91 7.31 0.70
N ASP A 141 4.01 6.48 0.22
CA ASP A 141 2.56 6.63 0.45
C ASP A 141 1.97 5.40 1.13
N PHE A 142 1.13 5.60 2.15
CA PHE A 142 0.44 4.53 2.90
C PHE A 142 -1.03 4.89 3.20
N ASP A 143 -1.58 5.86 2.46
CA ASP A 143 -2.90 6.43 2.65
C ASP A 143 -4.05 5.40 2.57
N ILE A 144 -3.89 4.28 1.87
CA ILE A 144 -4.87 3.19 1.80
C ILE A 144 -4.38 1.86 2.39
N SER A 145 -3.30 1.92 3.15
CA SER A 145 -2.67 0.72 3.71
C SER A 145 -3.48 0.07 4.82
N TYR A 146 -3.41 -1.25 4.89
CA TYR A 146 -3.87 -2.02 6.04
C TYR A 146 -2.69 -2.38 6.93
N THR A 147 -2.66 -1.81 8.12
CA THR A 147 -1.72 -2.24 9.17
C THR A 147 -2.46 -3.12 10.18
N LEU A 148 -1.99 -4.33 10.49
CA LEU A 148 -2.64 -5.23 11.45
C LEU A 148 -2.36 -4.86 12.92
N PRO A 149 -3.29 -5.04 13.86
CA PRO A 149 -4.67 -5.53 13.67
C PRO A 149 -5.53 -4.51 12.91
N HIS A 150 -6.51 -4.98 12.14
CA HIS A 150 -7.33 -4.10 11.30
C HIS A 150 -8.72 -4.69 11.09
N ASP A 151 -9.73 -4.13 11.74
CA ASP A 151 -11.06 -4.75 11.81
C ASP A 151 -11.68 -4.95 10.42
N VAL A 152 -11.53 -3.99 9.48
CA VAL A 152 -12.02 -4.18 8.10
C VAL A 152 -11.34 -5.37 7.43
N TYR A 153 -10.03 -5.55 7.64
CA TYR A 153 -9.29 -6.67 7.07
C TYR A 153 -9.68 -7.98 7.74
N GLU A 154 -9.88 -7.98 9.06
CA GLU A 154 -10.31 -9.16 9.82
C GLU A 154 -11.72 -9.63 9.44
N ALA A 155 -12.57 -8.70 8.98
CA ALA A 155 -13.89 -9.00 8.44
C ALA A 155 -13.88 -9.46 6.98
N LEU A 156 -12.72 -9.44 6.28
CA LEU A 156 -12.64 -9.89 4.90
C LEU A 156 -12.90 -11.40 4.79
N PRO A 157 -13.60 -11.85 3.72
CA PRO A 157 -13.55 -13.26 3.33
C PRO A 157 -12.10 -13.71 3.15
N GLU A 158 -11.78 -14.94 3.55
CA GLU A 158 -10.40 -15.48 3.51
C GLU A 158 -9.75 -15.36 2.12
N PHE A 159 -10.54 -15.48 1.06
CA PHE A 159 -10.05 -15.25 -0.31
C PHE A 159 -9.55 -13.83 -0.50
N GLU A 160 -10.31 -12.80 -0.11
CA GLU A 160 -9.91 -11.38 -0.22
C GLU A 160 -8.74 -11.04 0.71
N ALA A 161 -8.71 -11.61 1.92
CA ALA A 161 -7.59 -11.46 2.85
C ALA A 161 -6.29 -12.07 2.27
N ARG A 162 -6.41 -13.22 1.59
CA ARG A 162 -5.29 -13.85 0.88
C ARG A 162 -4.83 -13.05 -0.32
N GLU A 163 -5.75 -12.50 -1.12
CA GLU A 163 -5.41 -11.60 -2.23
C GLU A 163 -4.73 -10.33 -1.71
N THR A 164 -5.16 -9.77 -0.57
CA THR A 164 -4.51 -8.62 0.06
C THR A 164 -3.06 -8.94 0.48
N ARG A 165 -2.83 -10.11 1.09
CA ARG A 165 -1.49 -10.57 1.51
C ARG A 165 -0.52 -10.75 0.35
N ALA A 166 -1.02 -11.20 -0.81
CA ALA A 166 -0.22 -11.40 -2.02
C ALA A 166 -0.21 -10.17 -2.95
N GLY A 167 -1.11 -9.23 -2.73
CA GLY A 167 -1.46 -8.17 -3.67
C GLY A 167 -0.32 -7.19 -3.92
N ASP A 168 0.39 -6.80 -2.87
CA ASP A 168 1.51 -5.85 -2.99
C ASP A 168 2.67 -6.42 -3.81
N GLU A 169 2.97 -7.72 -3.65
CA GLU A 169 4.02 -8.39 -4.43
C GLU A 169 3.59 -8.54 -5.89
N ALA A 170 2.33 -8.93 -6.14
CA ALA A 170 1.79 -9.00 -7.49
C ALA A 170 1.77 -7.63 -8.18
N LYS A 171 1.39 -6.57 -7.45
CA LYS A 171 1.40 -5.20 -7.96
C LYS A 171 2.80 -4.67 -8.22
N PHE A 172 3.79 -5.11 -7.46
CA PHE A 172 5.18 -4.83 -7.76
C PHE A 172 5.62 -5.46 -9.09
N ASP A 173 5.24 -6.71 -9.34
CA ASP A 173 5.52 -7.38 -10.61
C ASP A 173 4.81 -6.67 -11.79
N ASP A 174 3.52 -6.36 -11.65
CA ASP A 174 2.73 -5.59 -12.64
C ASP A 174 3.44 -4.27 -12.99
N MET A 175 3.85 -3.50 -11.96
CA MET A 175 4.56 -2.22 -12.12
C MET A 175 5.86 -2.37 -12.94
N LEU A 176 6.59 -3.47 -12.76
CA LEU A 176 7.82 -3.72 -13.51
C LEU A 176 7.55 -4.13 -14.96
N GLU A 177 6.50 -4.92 -15.20
CA GLU A 177 6.04 -5.29 -16.54
C GLU A 177 5.62 -4.05 -17.34
N GLU A 178 4.82 -3.15 -16.73
CA GLU A 178 4.39 -1.88 -17.33
C GLU A 178 5.58 -0.98 -17.68
N ALA A 179 6.63 -0.99 -16.87
CA ALA A 179 7.87 -0.26 -17.13
C ALA A 179 8.80 -0.94 -18.13
N GLY A 180 8.45 -2.12 -18.67
CA GLY A 180 9.28 -2.90 -19.59
C GLY A 180 10.54 -3.49 -18.93
N ILE A 181 10.54 -3.67 -17.62
CA ILE A 181 11.69 -4.14 -16.84
C ILE A 181 11.60 -5.65 -16.66
N ASN A 182 12.49 -6.39 -17.33
CA ASN A 182 12.52 -7.85 -17.21
C ASN A 182 13.40 -8.33 -16.04
N LEU A 183 12.76 -8.87 -15.01
CA LEU A 183 13.39 -9.37 -13.79
C LEU A 183 14.20 -10.67 -13.92
N ARG A 184 14.25 -11.33 -15.10
CA ARG A 184 14.97 -12.60 -15.29
C ARG A 184 16.44 -12.59 -14.85
N PHE A 185 17.04 -11.41 -14.64
CA PHE A 185 18.40 -11.22 -14.16
C PHE A 185 18.55 -10.96 -12.64
N LEU A 186 17.45 -10.83 -11.89
CA LEU A 186 17.48 -10.58 -10.43
C LEU A 186 17.29 -11.84 -9.56
N ALA A 187 16.96 -12.97 -10.18
CA ALA A 187 16.72 -14.25 -9.53
C ALA A 187 18.02 -14.89 -9.00
N THR A 188 18.37 -14.59 -7.74
CA THR A 188 19.24 -15.47 -6.95
C THR A 188 18.52 -15.94 -5.69
N LYS A 189 18.03 -17.18 -5.79
CA LYS A 189 17.84 -18.20 -4.73
C LYS A 189 16.65 -18.13 -3.75
N ARG A 190 15.77 -17.13 -3.78
CA ARG A 190 14.43 -17.22 -3.13
C ARG A 190 13.24 -16.89 -4.04
N PHE A 191 13.50 -16.36 -5.23
CA PHE A 191 12.48 -15.83 -6.14
C PHE A 191 12.14 -16.79 -7.28
N ASN A 192 11.73 -18.01 -6.94
CA ASN A 192 11.01 -18.85 -7.92
C ASN A 192 9.55 -18.42 -7.94
N LEU A 193 9.30 -17.22 -8.47
CA LEU A 193 8.01 -16.91 -9.07
C LEU A 193 7.91 -17.82 -10.29
N ARG A 194 7.30 -19.00 -10.09
CA ARG A 194 6.91 -19.83 -11.24
C ARG A 194 6.01 -18.96 -12.11
N PRO A 195 6.22 -18.91 -13.43
CA PRO A 195 5.23 -18.34 -14.31
C PRO A 195 3.92 -19.09 -14.04
N ARG A 196 2.84 -18.38 -13.70
CA ARG A 196 1.49 -18.95 -13.82
C ARG A 196 1.39 -19.39 -15.27
N ALA A 197 1.37 -20.71 -15.49
CA ALA A 197 1.26 -21.28 -16.81
C ALA A 197 -0.08 -20.83 -17.43
N LYS A 198 -0.05 -19.80 -18.27
CA LYS A 198 -1.07 -19.62 -19.30
C LYS A 198 -0.82 -20.71 -20.33
N GLY A 199 -1.55 -21.81 -20.20
CA GLY A 199 -1.42 -22.96 -21.06
C GLY A 199 -2.69 -23.81 -21.06
N ILE A 200 -3.83 -23.21 -21.41
CA ILE A 200 -4.94 -24.01 -21.95
C ILE A 200 -4.48 -24.46 -23.33
N LYS A 201 -4.16 -25.74 -23.47
CA LYS A 201 -3.87 -26.36 -24.76
C LYS A 201 -5.21 -26.65 -25.44
N TYR A 202 -5.42 -26.06 -26.61
CA TYR A 202 -6.43 -26.50 -27.57
C TYR A 202 -5.79 -27.53 -28.50
N GLU A 203 -6.49 -28.63 -28.78
CA GLU A 203 -6.11 -29.46 -29.92
C GLU A 203 -6.34 -28.68 -31.22
N ARG A 204 -5.47 -28.91 -32.21
CA ARG A 204 -5.61 -28.27 -33.53
C ARG A 204 -6.94 -28.72 -34.16
N GLY A 205 -7.93 -27.82 -34.12
CA GLY A 205 -9.18 -27.96 -34.86
C GLY A 205 -10.48 -27.97 -34.07
N SER A 206 -10.49 -27.76 -32.74
CA SER A 206 -11.73 -27.80 -31.94
C SER A 206 -11.89 -26.63 -30.97
N GLN A 207 -13.06 -25.99 -30.97
CA GLN A 207 -13.45 -24.84 -30.11
C GLN A 207 -14.19 -25.26 -28.83
N ILE A 208 -13.83 -26.38 -28.19
CA ILE A 208 -14.47 -26.81 -26.93
C ILE A 208 -13.40 -27.19 -25.89
N PRO A 209 -13.40 -26.61 -24.68
CA PRO A 209 -12.43 -26.95 -23.63
C PRO A 209 -12.70 -28.31 -22.99
N LEU A 210 -11.62 -29.05 -22.69
CA LEU A 210 -11.64 -30.32 -21.94
C LEU A 210 -12.01 -30.07 -20.47
N VAL A 211 -13.18 -30.58 -20.05
CA VAL A 211 -13.56 -30.69 -18.64
C VAL A 211 -12.87 -31.93 -18.07
N LEU A 212 -11.96 -31.74 -17.12
CA LEU A 212 -11.43 -32.84 -16.32
C LEU A 212 -12.37 -33.07 -15.15
N ASP A 213 -13.19 -34.11 -15.27
CA ASP A 213 -14.01 -34.68 -14.21
C ASP A 213 -13.11 -35.32 -13.14
N GLY A 214 -13.45 -35.08 -11.87
CA GLY A 214 -12.65 -35.50 -10.72
C GLY A 214 -13.58 -35.85 -9.56
N ARG A 215 -14.19 -37.03 -9.64
CA ARG A 215 -14.73 -37.77 -8.50
C ARG A 215 -13.98 -39.09 -8.39
N GLU A 216 -13.39 -39.31 -7.22
CA GLU A 216 -13.61 -40.48 -6.36
C GLU A 216 -13.25 -40.08 -4.93
#